data_AF-A0A925INH9-F1
#
_entry.id   AF-A0A925INH9-F1
#
_cell.length_a   1.000
_cell.length_b   1.000
_cell.length_c   1.000
_cell.angle_alpha   90.00
_cell.angle_beta   90.00
_cell.angle_gamma   90.00
#
_symmetry.space_group_name_H-M   'P 1'
#
loop_
_entity.id
_entity.type
_entity.pdbx_description
1 polymer ?
#
loop_
_entity_poly.entity_id
_entity_poly.type
_entity_poly.pdbx_seq_one_letter_code
_entity_poly.pdbx_strand_id
1 'polypeptide(L)'
;MALSEALNAWPHVFAYDREVAGEDGRAHACYQKLQERLHHSGYYSYRLGIQPKGEPEPEPSYQKLLLDLKNTLDPQQILAPGRYIPDRQKSSAN
;
A
#
# COMPACT_ATOMS: atom_id res chain seq x y z
N MET A 1 -3.08 37.02 -19.85
CA MET A 1 -3.98 35.87 -20.13
C MET A 1 -3.19 34.82 -20.89
N ALA A 2 -2.86 33.63 -20.41
CA ALA A 2 -2.80 33.07 -19.08
C ALA A 2 -1.75 31.95 -19.16
N LEU A 3 -0.47 32.30 -18.98
CA LEU A 3 0.58 31.31 -18.71
C LEU A 3 0.29 30.48 -17.44
N SER A 4 -0.72 30.87 -16.66
CA SER A 4 -1.23 30.16 -15.48
C SER A 4 -2.10 28.95 -15.78
N GLU A 5 -2.60 28.75 -17.02
CA GLU A 5 -3.40 27.55 -17.34
C GLU A 5 -2.51 26.31 -17.57
N ALA A 6 -1.27 26.50 -18.02
CA ALA A 6 -0.33 25.41 -18.29
C ALA A 6 0.29 24.80 -17.02
N LEU A 7 0.27 25.50 -15.88
CA LEU A 7 0.73 25.01 -14.58
C LEU A 7 -0.34 24.21 -13.81
N ASN A 8 -1.61 24.29 -14.21
CA ASN A 8 -2.74 23.62 -13.54
C ASN A 8 -3.05 22.21 -14.09
N ALA A 9 -2.29 21.74 -15.08
CA ALA A 9 -2.52 20.45 -15.75
C ALA A 9 -1.46 19.39 -15.36
N TRP A 10 -1.13 19.30 -14.08
CA TRP A 10 -0.24 18.27 -13.53
C TRP A 10 -1.10 17.14 -12.88
N PRO A 11 -1.69 16.19 -13.65
CA PRO A 11 -2.41 15.07 -13.07
C PRO A 11 -1.41 14.01 -12.59
N HIS A 12 -0.58 14.34 -11.60
CA HIS A 12 0.26 13.32 -10.94
C HIS A 12 -0.42 12.73 -9.72
N VAL A 13 -1.63 13.17 -9.41
CA VAL A 13 -2.38 12.75 -8.22
C VAL A 13 -3.60 11.95 -8.63
N PHE A 14 -3.75 10.80 -8.00
CA PHE A 14 -4.94 9.98 -8.11
C PHE A 14 -6.09 10.65 -7.35
N ALA A 15 -7.13 11.08 -8.04
CA ALA A 15 -8.26 11.82 -7.47
C ALA A 15 -9.59 11.22 -7.89
N TYR A 16 -10.56 11.24 -6.98
CA TYR A 16 -11.92 10.77 -7.17
C TYR A 16 -12.85 11.47 -6.19
N ASP A 17 -14.16 11.52 -6.49
CA ASP A 17 -15.15 12.15 -5.63
C ASP A 17 -15.77 11.12 -4.68
N ARG A 18 -15.62 11.34 -3.37
CA ARG A 18 -16.11 10.41 -2.34
C ARG A 18 -17.62 10.47 -2.12
N GLU A 19 -18.24 11.58 -2.50
CA GLU A 19 -19.69 11.78 -2.35
C GLU A 19 -20.48 11.03 -3.42
N VAL A 20 -19.81 10.64 -4.51
CA VAL A 20 -20.42 9.82 -5.55
C VAL A 20 -20.37 8.35 -5.14
N ALA A 21 -21.55 7.78 -4.91
CA ALA A 21 -21.69 6.39 -4.50
C ALA A 21 -20.90 5.42 -5.41
N GLY A 22 -20.05 4.61 -4.77
CA GLY A 22 -19.23 3.61 -5.44
C GLY A 22 -17.92 4.11 -6.05
N GLU A 23 -17.64 5.42 -6.07
CA GLU A 23 -16.34 5.94 -6.53
C GLU A 23 -15.19 5.45 -5.63
N ASP A 24 -15.34 5.42 -4.30
CA ASP A 24 -14.35 4.87 -3.36
C ASP A 24 -13.88 3.46 -3.80
N GLY A 25 -14.83 2.59 -4.17
CA GLY A 25 -14.54 1.23 -4.62
C GLY A 25 -13.88 1.17 -5.99
N ARG A 26 -14.34 1.99 -6.95
CA ARG A 26 -13.74 2.08 -8.30
C ARG A 26 -12.31 2.61 -8.23
N ALA A 27 -12.10 3.65 -7.43
CA ALA A 27 -10.80 4.23 -7.12
C ALA A 27 -9.85 3.20 -6.53
N HIS A 28 -10.29 2.44 -5.52
CA HIS A 28 -9.47 1.39 -4.93
C HIS A 28 -9.10 0.28 -5.92
N ALA A 29 -10.07 -0.21 -6.71
CA ALA A 29 -9.81 -1.24 -7.71
C ALA A 29 -8.83 -0.77 -8.81
N CYS A 30 -8.92 0.50 -9.22
CA CYS A 30 -7.98 1.09 -10.16
C CYS A 30 -6.57 1.19 -9.56
N TYR A 31 -6.45 1.65 -8.31
CA TYR A 31 -5.19 1.68 -7.58
C TYR A 31 -4.53 0.29 -7.50
N GLN A 32 -5.28 -0.75 -7.14
CA GLN A 32 -4.75 -2.13 -7.06
C GLN A 32 -4.20 -2.61 -8.40
N LYS A 33 -4.96 -2.40 -9.50
CA LYS A 33 -4.51 -2.77 -10.85
C LYS A 33 -3.26 -2.02 -11.29
N LEU A 34 -3.16 -0.74 -10.94
CA LEU A 34 -1.97 0.06 -11.23
C LEU A 34 -0.75 -0.47 -10.48
N GLN A 35 -0.90 -0.71 -9.17
CA GLN A 35 0.16 -1.25 -8.32
C GLN A 35 0.66 -2.61 -8.82
N GLU A 36 -0.25 -3.51 -9.18
CA GLU A 36 0.09 -4.82 -9.73
C GLU A 36 0.92 -4.72 -11.01
N ARG A 37 0.54 -3.84 -11.94
CA ARG A 37 1.26 -3.62 -13.20
C ARG A 37 2.65 -3.02 -12.99
N LEU A 38 2.75 -2.04 -12.09
CA LEU A 38 4.01 -1.41 -11.74
C LEU A 38 4.95 -2.43 -11.08
N HIS A 39 4.46 -3.21 -10.13
CA HIS A 39 5.22 -4.26 -9.47
C HIS A 39 5.73 -5.31 -10.46
N HIS A 40 4.88 -5.83 -11.35
CA HIS A 40 5.29 -6.77 -12.40
C HIS A 40 6.37 -6.20 -13.33
N SER A 41 6.43 -4.87 -13.46
CA SER A 41 7.43 -4.17 -14.27
C SER A 41 8.68 -3.80 -13.46
N GLY A 42 8.79 -4.21 -12.20
CA GLY A 42 9.92 -3.91 -11.32
C GLY A 42 9.86 -2.54 -10.63
N TYR A 43 8.73 -1.82 -10.73
CA TYR A 43 8.52 -0.54 -10.07
C TYR A 43 7.80 -0.74 -8.73
N TYR A 44 8.57 -0.75 -7.65
CA TYR A 44 8.06 -0.89 -6.29
C TYR A 44 7.75 0.47 -5.67
N SER A 45 6.62 0.56 -4.97
CA SER A 45 6.25 1.79 -4.25
C SER A 45 7.09 1.96 -3.00
N TYR A 46 7.63 3.17 -2.81
CA TYR A 46 8.31 3.54 -1.56
C TYR A 46 7.36 3.62 -0.36
N ARG A 47 6.08 3.95 -0.60
CA ARG A 47 5.07 4.10 0.46
C ARG A 47 3.73 3.54 -0.01
N LEU A 48 3.06 2.86 0.90
CA LEU A 48 1.74 2.27 0.68
C LEU A 48 0.72 2.92 1.61
N GLY A 49 -0.54 2.92 1.18
CA GLY A 49 -1.66 3.28 2.05
C GLY A 49 -1.91 2.20 3.11
N ILE A 50 -2.79 2.47 4.07
CA ILE A 50 -3.16 1.54 5.17
C ILE A 50 -4.00 0.35 4.66
N GLN A 51 -4.17 0.23 3.34
CA GLN A 51 -5.12 -0.71 2.76
C GLN A 51 -4.54 -2.13 2.74
N PRO A 52 -5.29 -3.14 3.20
CA PRO A 52 -4.76 -4.45 3.62
C PRO A 52 -4.24 -5.36 2.48
N LYS A 53 -4.30 -4.94 1.21
CA LYS A 53 -4.01 -5.79 0.04
C LYS A 53 -3.13 -5.12 -1.02
N GLY A 54 -2.50 -3.99 -0.69
CA GLY A 54 -1.67 -3.25 -1.65
C GLY A 54 -0.19 -3.62 -1.62
N GLU A 55 0.24 -4.41 -0.63
CA GLU A 55 1.65 -4.74 -0.44
C GLU A 55 1.99 -6.00 -1.22
N PRO A 56 3.04 -5.96 -2.05
CA PRO A 56 3.55 -7.20 -2.61
C PRO A 56 4.15 -8.07 -1.51
N GLU A 57 4.09 -9.39 -1.72
CA GLU A 57 4.80 -10.33 -0.86
C GLU A 57 6.31 -9.99 -0.89
N PRO A 58 6.90 -9.67 0.27
CA PRO A 58 8.33 -9.39 0.35
C PRO A 58 9.15 -10.66 0.08
N GLU A 59 10.41 -10.46 -0.33
CA GLU A 59 11.37 -11.56 -0.39
C GLU A 59 11.46 -12.28 0.98
N PRO A 60 11.46 -13.62 1.02
CA PRO A 60 11.36 -14.37 2.27
C PRO A 60 12.43 -14.03 3.31
N SER A 61 13.65 -13.73 2.86
CA SER A 61 14.76 -13.37 3.74
C SER A 61 14.57 -11.99 4.38
N TYR A 62 14.07 -11.02 3.61
CA TYR A 62 13.73 -9.68 4.09
C TYR A 62 12.56 -9.75 5.07
N GLN A 63 11.52 -10.52 4.73
CA GLN A 63 10.36 -10.75 5.59
C GLN A 63 10.77 -11.35 6.94
N LYS A 64 11.62 -12.38 6.92
CA LYS A 64 12.12 -13.03 8.13
C LYS A 64 12.87 -12.04 9.02
N LEU A 65 13.79 -11.26 8.45
CA LEU A 65 14.55 -10.26 9.20
C LEU A 65 13.64 -9.26 9.92
N LEU A 66 12.64 -8.71 9.21
CA LEU A 66 11.73 -7.73 9.80
C LEU A 66 10.86 -8.35 10.90
N LEU A 67 10.39 -9.59 10.70
CA LEU A 67 9.63 -10.32 11.72
C LEU A 67 10.47 -10.57 12.98
N ASP A 68 11.73 -10.97 12.84
CA ASP A 68 12.65 -11.20 13.97
C ASP A 68 12.88 -9.91 14.77
N LEU A 69 13.10 -8.78 14.07
CA LEU A 69 13.23 -7.46 14.69
C LEU A 69 11.94 -7.05 15.41
N LYS A 70 10.77 -7.19 14.76
CA LYS A 70 9.48 -6.86 15.36
C LYS A 70 9.22 -7.66 16.62
N ASN A 71 9.50 -8.96 16.59
CA ASN A 71 9.26 -9.86 17.72
C ASN A 71 10.18 -9.56 18.90
N THR A 72 11.42 -9.11 18.62
CA THR A 72 12.38 -8.73 19.65
C THR A 72 11.96 -7.42 20.34
N LEU A 73 11.47 -6.45 19.57
CA LEU A 73 11.12 -5.11 20.07
C LEU A 73 9.70 -5.04 20.65
N ASP A 74 8.76 -5.82 20.12
CA ASP A 74 7.35 -5.82 20.50
C ASP A 74 6.81 -7.26 20.58
N PRO A 75 7.23 -8.04 21.60
CA PRO A 75 6.85 -9.43 21.76
C PRO A 75 5.34 -9.62 21.98
N GLN A 76 4.64 -8.60 22.48
CA GLN A 76 3.19 -8.63 22.72
C GLN A 76 2.37 -8.15 21.52
N GLN A 77 3.01 -7.73 20.42
CA GLN A 77 2.37 -7.27 19.18
C GLN A 77 1.40 -6.08 19.38
N ILE A 78 1.72 -5.15 20.28
CA ILE A 78 0.88 -3.99 20.57
C ILE A 78 1.10 -2.88 19.54
N LEU A 79 2.32 -2.75 19.03
CA LEU A 79 2.72 -1.66 18.14
C LEU A 79 2.37 -1.97 16.69
N ALA A 80 1.26 -1.39 16.22
CA ALA A 80 0.82 -1.36 14.82
C ALA A 80 0.88 -2.73 14.10
N PRO A 81 0.13 -3.75 14.60
CA PRO A 81 0.12 -5.08 13.99
C PRO A 81 -0.32 -5.01 12.52
N GLY A 82 0.37 -5.78 11.66
CA GLY A 82 0.06 -5.87 10.23
C GLY A 82 0.60 -4.71 9.37
N ARG A 83 1.36 -3.77 9.92
CA ARG A 83 1.95 -2.66 9.14
C ARG A 83 3.26 -3.08 8.49
N TYR A 84 3.31 -3.18 7.16
CA TYR A 84 4.46 -3.58 6.33
C TYR A 84 4.99 -5.02 6.52
N ILE A 85 4.54 -5.70 7.56
CA ILE A 85 4.85 -7.09 7.85
C ILE A 85 3.56 -7.81 8.24
N PRO A 86 3.39 -9.09 7.85
CA PRO A 86 2.20 -9.82 8.22
C PRO A 86 2.04 -9.92 9.74
N ASP A 87 0.79 -9.85 10.19
CA ASP A 87 0.46 -10.15 11.58
C ASP A 87 0.59 -11.65 11.83
N ARG A 88 1.35 -12.01 12.86
CA ARG A 88 1.50 -13.39 13.32
C ARG A 88 0.14 -14.05 13.54
N GLN A 89 -0.86 -13.33 14.06
CA GLN A 89 -2.18 -13.90 14.39
C GLN A 89 -2.92 -14.47 13.17
N LYS A 90 -2.63 -13.99 11.96
CA LYS A 90 -3.22 -14.50 10.71
C LYS A 90 -2.41 -15.62 10.06
N SER A 91 -1.16 -15.84 10.47
CA SER A 91 -0.29 -16.89 9.91
C SER A 91 -0.46 -18.28 10.53
N SER A 92 -1.13 -18.37 11.68
CA SER A 92 -1.46 -19.64 12.37
C SER A 92 -2.83 -20.23 12.00
N ALA A 93 -3.52 -19.65 11.03
CA ALA A 93 -4.74 -20.19 10.44
C ALA A 93 -4.42 -20.78 9.06
N ASN A 94 -3.70 -21.91 9.04
CA ASN A 94 -3.58 -22.81 7.90
C ASN A 94 -3.34 -24.23 8.40
#